data_AF-A0A3E1DJB3-F1
#
_entry.id   AF-A0A3E1DJB3-F1
#
_cell.length_a   1.000
_cell.length_b   1.000
_cell.length_c   1.000
_cell.angle_alpha   90.00
_cell.angle_beta   90.00
_cell.angle_gamma   90.00
#
_symmetry.space_group_name_H-M   'P 1'
#
loop_
_entity.id
_entity.type
_entity.pdbx_description
1 polymer ?
#
loop_
_entity_poly.entity_id
_entity_poly.type
_entity_poly.pdbx_seq_one_letter_code
_entity_poly.pdbx_strand_id
1 'polypeptide(L)'
;MSNATIPTGFNPERSEHMLQEYVHDAYKLKGKLQEPTVCPQCNAVFHEGRWQWRQVPAEAHREICPACHRIHDHYPAGFLALQGEFFATHSKEIMNLVHNVEKRERAEHPLKRIMDVEDKKDGGLLITTTDPHLARGIGEALHHAYQGELKFHYNKEENLLRVSWTH
;
A
#
# COMPACT_ATOMS: atom_id res chain seq x y z
N MET A 1 -28.70 -18.71 -39.22
CA MET A 1 -29.03 -17.31 -38.87
C MET A 1 -29.50 -17.34 -37.43
N SER A 2 -28.65 -17.05 -36.43
CA SER A 2 -28.09 -15.72 -36.07
C SER A 2 -29.19 -14.87 -35.40
N ASN A 3 -29.07 -14.34 -34.17
CA ASN A 3 -27.89 -14.07 -33.31
C ASN A 3 -28.18 -14.25 -31.81
N ALA A 4 -27.13 -14.26 -30.98
CA ALA A 4 -27.17 -14.16 -29.52
C ALA A 4 -26.86 -12.72 -29.01
N THR A 5 -26.80 -12.56 -27.67
CA THR A 5 -26.21 -11.44 -26.86
C THR A 5 -26.95 -10.08 -26.91
N ILE A 6 -26.96 -9.20 -25.89
CA ILE A 6 -26.36 -9.13 -24.52
C ILE A 6 -27.43 -8.54 -23.54
N PRO A 7 -27.48 -8.89 -22.22
CA PRO A 7 -28.18 -8.07 -21.22
C PRO A 7 -27.28 -6.90 -20.73
N THR A 8 -27.75 -5.67 -20.92
CA THR A 8 -27.07 -4.44 -20.45
C THR A 8 -27.29 -4.22 -18.96
N GLY A 9 -26.23 -3.95 -18.19
CA GLY A 9 -26.38 -3.68 -16.75
C GLY A 9 -25.08 -3.54 -15.95
N PHE A 10 -24.15 -2.67 -16.39
CA PHE A 10 -23.04 -2.26 -15.52
C PHE A 10 -23.57 -1.37 -14.39
N ASN A 11 -23.57 -1.86 -13.15
CA ASN A 11 -23.87 -1.06 -11.97
C ASN A 11 -22.57 -0.67 -11.26
N PRO A 12 -22.13 0.61 -11.31
CA PRO A 12 -21.00 1.07 -10.53
C PRO A 12 -21.45 1.25 -9.07
N GLU A 13 -21.45 0.17 -8.29
CA GLU A 13 -21.70 0.26 -6.86
C GLU A 13 -20.58 1.04 -6.18
N ARG A 14 -20.80 2.35 -6.07
CA ARG A 14 -20.20 3.24 -5.09
C ARG A 14 -20.65 2.77 -3.71
N SER A 15 -20.01 1.69 -3.25
CA SER A 15 -20.37 0.93 -2.06
C SER A 15 -20.09 1.75 -0.80
N GLU A 16 -21.07 2.58 -0.41
CA GLU A 16 -21.18 3.19 0.92
C GLU A 16 -21.55 2.14 1.97
N HIS A 17 -20.72 1.09 2.09
CA HIS A 17 -20.89 0.08 3.13
C HIS A 17 -20.27 0.58 4.42
N MET A 18 -21.14 0.85 5.40
CA MET A 18 -20.74 1.18 6.77
C MET A 18 -19.78 0.14 7.34
N LEU A 19 -18.85 0.64 8.14
CA LEU A 19 -17.73 -0.09 8.73
C LEU A 19 -18.21 -1.25 9.63
N GLN A 20 -18.05 -2.48 9.16
CA GLN A 20 -17.89 -3.63 10.05
C GLN A 20 -16.40 -3.80 10.34
N GLU A 21 -16.01 -3.51 11.59
CA GLU A 21 -14.63 -3.62 12.09
C GLU A 21 -14.18 -5.08 12.25
N TYR A 22 -13.94 -5.79 11.14
CA TYR A 22 -13.07 -6.97 11.16
C TYR A 22 -11.60 -6.53 11.11
N VAL A 23 -11.18 -5.81 12.16
CA VAL A 23 -9.82 -5.26 12.31
C VAL A 23 -8.88 -6.36 12.85
N HIS A 24 -8.70 -7.44 12.07
CA HIS A 24 -7.79 -8.54 12.40
C HIS A 24 -6.43 -8.42 11.69
N ASP A 25 -5.99 -7.18 11.46
CA ASP A 25 -4.60 -6.91 11.08
C ASP A 25 -3.69 -7.15 12.30
N ALA A 26 -2.93 -8.24 12.29
CA ALA A 26 -2.05 -8.63 13.39
C ALA A 26 -0.98 -7.58 13.75
N TYR A 27 -0.70 -6.64 12.85
CA TYR A 27 0.31 -5.59 12.96
C TYR A 27 -0.30 -4.22 13.34
N LYS A 28 -1.64 -4.09 13.41
CA LYS A 28 -2.26 -2.92 14.05
C LYS A 28 -2.05 -2.98 15.57
N LEU A 29 -1.92 -1.81 16.17
CA LEU A 29 -1.73 -1.67 17.62
C LEU A 29 -2.93 -2.27 18.36
N LYS A 30 -2.71 -3.35 19.10
CA LYS A 30 -3.75 -4.08 19.88
C LYS A 30 -4.18 -3.35 21.16
N GLY A 31 -3.59 -2.19 21.45
CA GLY A 31 -3.86 -1.35 22.61
C GLY A 31 -3.16 0.00 22.50
N LYS A 32 -3.36 0.88 23.48
CA LYS A 32 -2.67 2.17 23.54
C LYS A 32 -1.21 1.97 23.95
N LEU A 33 -0.28 2.49 23.15
CA LEU A 33 1.12 2.61 23.55
C LEU A 33 1.28 3.68 24.63
N GLN A 34 2.30 3.56 25.48
CA GLN A 34 2.71 4.64 26.38
C GLN A 34 3.32 5.77 25.54
N GLU A 35 3.00 7.02 25.84
CA GLU A 35 3.48 8.18 25.08
C GLU A 35 4.52 8.96 25.88
N PRO A 36 5.66 9.36 25.29
CA PRO A 36 6.08 9.09 23.90
C PRO A 36 6.74 7.70 23.75
N THR A 37 6.50 7.04 22.61
CA THR A 37 7.20 5.80 22.21
C THR A 37 8.00 6.04 20.93
N VAL A 38 9.21 5.50 20.80
CA VAL A 38 10.05 5.56 19.59
C VAL A 38 10.31 4.16 19.02
N CYS A 39 10.31 4.06 17.69
CA CYS A 39 10.70 2.84 17.00
C CYS A 39 12.24 2.72 16.91
N PRO A 40 12.87 1.70 17.54
CA PRO A 40 14.32 1.59 17.59
C PRO A 40 14.97 1.30 16.22
N GLN A 41 14.19 0.87 15.23
CA GLN A 41 14.69 0.58 13.88
C GLN A 41 14.63 1.77 12.90
N CYS A 42 13.73 2.73 13.11
CA CYS A 42 13.53 3.83 12.15
C CYS A 42 13.37 5.22 12.78
N ASN A 43 13.35 5.34 14.11
CA ASN A 43 13.17 6.58 14.87
C ASN A 43 11.84 7.33 14.63
N ALA A 44 10.85 6.70 13.99
CA ALA A 44 9.47 7.20 14.04
C ALA A 44 8.99 7.23 15.50
N VAL A 45 8.26 8.28 15.90
CA VAL A 45 7.77 8.46 17.27
C VAL A 45 6.25 8.39 17.29
N PHE A 46 5.70 7.56 18.16
CA PHE A 46 4.28 7.52 18.50
C PHE A 46 3.97 8.57 19.58
N HIS A 47 3.08 9.50 19.24
CA HIS A 47 2.59 10.57 20.11
C HIS A 47 1.31 11.18 19.53
N GLU A 48 0.38 11.62 20.37
CA GLU A 48 -0.99 12.01 20.01
C GLU A 48 -1.72 10.90 19.23
N GLY A 49 -1.60 9.65 19.67
CA GLY A 49 -2.25 8.51 19.05
C GLY A 49 -1.73 8.10 17.65
N ARG A 50 -0.69 8.75 17.11
CA ARG A 50 -0.16 8.48 15.76
C ARG A 50 1.37 8.38 15.73
N TRP A 51 1.88 7.58 14.79
CA TRP A 51 3.31 7.56 14.44
C TRP A 51 3.64 8.73 13.52
N GLN A 52 4.65 9.52 13.86
CA GLN A 52 5.07 10.73 13.14
C GLN A 52 6.61 10.88 13.16
N TRP A 53 7.18 11.57 12.16
CA TRP A 53 8.59 11.96 12.20
C TRP A 53 8.73 13.20 13.08
N ARG A 54 9.57 13.11 14.10
CA ARG A 54 9.92 14.21 15.01
C ARG A 54 11.21 13.88 15.75
N GLN A 55 11.76 14.86 16.46
CA GLN A 55 12.86 14.60 17.39
C GLN A 55 12.45 13.56 18.44
N VAL A 56 13.32 12.57 18.66
CA VAL A 56 13.13 11.51 19.65
C VAL A 56 13.27 12.10 21.06
N PRO A 57 12.24 12.00 21.93
CA PRO A 57 12.34 12.44 23.32
C PRO A 57 13.34 11.57 24.10
N ALA A 58 14.09 12.17 25.02
CA ALA A 58 15.14 11.48 25.79
C ALA A 58 14.62 10.29 26.62
N GLU A 59 13.39 10.39 27.12
CA GLU A 59 12.73 9.40 27.98
C GLU A 59 11.66 8.56 27.22
N ALA A 60 11.75 8.48 25.90
CA ALA A 60 10.79 7.72 25.11
C ALA A 60 10.90 6.20 25.33
N HIS A 61 9.75 5.55 25.51
CA HIS A 61 9.62 4.09 25.50
C HIS A 61 10.04 3.53 24.13
N ARG A 62 10.39 2.25 24.04
CA ARG A 62 10.84 1.62 22.79
C ARG A 62 9.89 0.50 22.37
N GLU A 63 9.32 0.61 21.18
CA GLU A 63 8.42 -0.37 20.58
C GLU A 63 8.61 -0.38 19.07
N ILE A 64 8.59 -1.54 18.41
CA ILE A 64 8.75 -1.60 16.95
C ILE A 64 7.46 -1.09 16.28
N CYS A 65 7.57 -0.13 15.36
CA CYS A 65 6.38 0.38 14.67
C CYS A 65 5.81 -0.65 13.66
N PRO A 66 4.50 -0.64 13.38
CA PRO A 66 3.84 -1.61 12.51
C PRO A 66 4.54 -1.86 11.16
N ALA A 67 5.03 -0.81 10.51
CA ALA A 67 5.72 -0.91 9.23
C ALA A 67 7.09 -1.62 9.34
N CYS A 68 7.83 -1.35 10.42
CA CYS A 68 9.08 -2.05 10.71
C CYS A 68 8.85 -3.53 11.03
N HIS A 69 7.79 -3.84 11.79
CA HIS A 69 7.41 -5.22 12.10
C HIS A 69 7.00 -5.99 10.83
N ARG A 70 6.19 -5.39 9.95
CA ARG A 70 5.82 -5.96 8.64
C ARG A 70 7.02 -6.20 7.70
N ILE A 71 8.00 -5.30 7.70
CA ILE A 71 9.25 -5.45 6.93
C ILE A 71 10.07 -6.62 7.45
N HIS A 72 10.25 -6.73 8.78
CA HIS A 72 11.00 -7.82 9.39
C HIS A 72 10.38 -9.19 9.11
N ASP A 73 9.05 -9.30 9.22
CA ASP A 73 8.33 -10.57 9.05
C ASP A 73 8.00 -10.88 7.58
N HIS A 74 8.44 -10.06 6.63
CA HIS A 74 8.09 -10.13 5.21
C HIS A 74 6.57 -10.32 4.97
N TYR A 75 5.74 -9.53 5.68
CA TYR A 75 4.28 -9.64 5.66
C TYR A 75 3.61 -8.35 5.13
N PRO A 76 3.40 -8.21 3.81
CA PRO A 76 2.84 -7.00 3.21
C PRO A 76 1.38 -6.75 3.55
N ALA A 77 0.97 -5.49 3.46
CA ALA A 77 -0.43 -5.06 3.51
C ALA A 77 -0.97 -4.70 2.13
N GLY A 78 -0.11 -4.22 1.23
CA GLY A 78 -0.43 -3.92 -0.15
C GLY A 78 0.50 -4.61 -1.13
N PHE A 79 -0.06 -4.98 -2.28
CA PHE A 79 0.66 -5.52 -3.43
C PHE A 79 0.29 -4.69 -4.65
N LEU A 80 1.27 -4.37 -5.48
CA LEU A 80 1.07 -3.71 -6.78
C LEU A 80 1.82 -4.50 -7.85
N ALA A 81 1.07 -5.11 -8.77
CA ALA A 81 1.62 -5.75 -9.95
C ALA A 81 1.66 -4.76 -11.13
N LEU A 82 2.82 -4.60 -11.75
CA LEU A 82 3.05 -3.81 -12.97
C LEU A 82 3.42 -4.76 -14.11
N GLN A 83 2.80 -4.61 -15.27
CA GLN A 83 2.98 -5.52 -16.42
C GLN A 83 2.54 -4.87 -17.73
N GLY A 84 2.95 -5.46 -18.87
CA GLY A 84 2.60 -5.01 -20.22
C GLY A 84 3.80 -4.43 -21.00
N GLU A 85 3.60 -4.18 -22.29
CA GLU A 85 4.67 -3.76 -23.21
C GLU A 85 5.13 -2.32 -22.94
N PHE A 86 4.20 -1.43 -22.55
CA PHE A 86 4.54 -0.07 -22.15
C PHE A 86 5.30 -0.08 -20.82
N PHE A 87 4.89 -0.91 -19.84
CA PHE A 87 5.68 -1.11 -18.62
C PHE A 87 7.10 -1.59 -18.93
N ALA A 88 7.26 -2.62 -19.77
CA ALA A 88 8.58 -3.14 -20.13
C ALA A 88 9.48 -2.07 -20.78
N THR A 89 8.89 -1.20 -21.60
CA THR A 89 9.61 -0.11 -22.31
C THR A 89 9.94 1.08 -21.40
N HIS A 90 9.04 1.43 -20.46
CA HIS A 90 9.12 2.64 -19.61
C HIS A 90 9.40 2.35 -18.13
N SER A 91 9.82 1.13 -17.78
CA SER A 91 9.99 0.62 -16.41
C SER A 91 10.73 1.59 -15.47
N LYS A 92 11.82 2.22 -15.95
CA LYS A 92 12.59 3.20 -15.18
C LYS A 92 11.80 4.47 -14.83
N GLU A 93 11.00 4.99 -15.76
CA GLU A 93 10.20 6.21 -15.56
C GLU A 93 9.04 5.93 -14.61
N ILE A 94 8.41 4.76 -14.78
CA ILE A 94 7.37 4.24 -13.91
C ILE A 94 7.91 4.05 -12.49
N MET A 95 9.07 3.40 -12.30
CA MET A 95 9.68 3.23 -10.96
C MET A 95 10.09 4.56 -10.32
N ASN A 96 10.50 5.57 -11.10
CA ASN A 96 10.71 6.91 -10.58
C ASN A 96 9.42 7.52 -10.03
N LEU A 97 8.28 7.38 -10.73
CA LEU A 97 6.98 7.81 -10.23
C LEU A 97 6.58 7.07 -8.95
N VAL A 98 6.77 5.74 -8.91
CA VAL A 98 6.51 4.93 -7.72
C VAL A 98 7.28 5.43 -6.50
N HIS A 99 8.60 5.62 -6.62
CA HIS A 99 9.43 6.10 -5.52
C HIS A 99 9.12 7.56 -5.13
N ASN A 100 8.72 8.40 -6.08
CA ASN A 100 8.27 9.77 -5.77
C ASN A 100 6.96 9.78 -4.95
N VAL A 101 6.02 8.87 -5.25
CA VAL A 101 4.80 8.69 -4.43
C VAL A 101 5.15 8.16 -3.05
N GLU A 102 5.96 7.09 -2.93
CA GLU A 102 6.39 6.56 -1.62
C GLU A 102 7.08 7.63 -0.78
N LYS A 103 8.03 8.37 -1.36
CA LYS A 103 8.77 9.43 -0.66
C LYS A 103 7.84 10.53 -0.15
N ARG A 104 6.84 10.95 -0.94
CA ARG A 104 5.86 11.96 -0.54
C ARG A 104 4.97 11.45 0.58
N GLU A 105 4.33 10.30 0.38
CA GLU A 105 3.45 9.69 1.39
C GLU A 105 4.17 9.42 2.70
N ARG A 106 5.41 8.90 2.61
CA ARG A 106 6.25 8.58 3.76
C ARG A 106 6.64 9.82 4.55
N ALA A 107 6.83 10.99 3.92
CA ALA A 107 7.21 12.22 4.61
C ALA A 107 6.17 12.67 5.64
N GLU A 108 4.89 12.37 5.42
CA GLU A 108 3.78 12.67 6.34
C GLU A 108 3.35 11.43 7.15
N HIS A 109 3.52 10.24 6.59
CA HIS A 109 3.08 8.98 7.18
C HIS A 109 4.25 7.98 7.32
N PRO A 110 4.94 7.93 8.48
CA PRO A 110 6.09 7.05 8.69
C PRO A 110 5.83 5.55 8.46
N LEU A 111 4.57 5.13 8.45
CA LEU A 111 4.15 3.74 8.25
C LEU A 111 3.86 3.37 6.78
N LYS A 112 3.75 4.34 5.87
CA LYS A 112 3.61 4.08 4.43
C LYS A 112 5.00 3.90 3.82
N ARG A 113 5.35 2.67 3.43
CA ARG A 113 6.65 2.32 2.84
C ARG A 113 6.49 1.22 1.78
N ILE A 114 7.35 1.26 0.77
CA ILE A 114 7.63 0.07 -0.04
C ILE A 114 8.48 -0.87 0.81
N MET A 115 8.16 -2.16 0.75
CA MET A 115 8.87 -3.24 1.45
C MET A 115 9.91 -3.87 0.53
N ASP A 116 9.46 -4.31 -0.65
CA ASP A 116 10.30 -4.97 -1.65
C ASP A 116 9.81 -4.69 -3.08
N VAL A 117 10.68 -4.96 -4.05
CA VAL A 117 10.47 -4.82 -5.49
C VAL A 117 11.05 -6.06 -6.18
N GLU A 118 10.18 -6.97 -6.61
CA GLU A 118 10.56 -8.26 -7.19
C GLU A 118 10.27 -8.30 -8.70
N ASP A 119 11.24 -8.74 -9.51
CA ASP A 119 11.00 -9.06 -10.92
C ASP A 119 10.15 -10.34 -11.05
N LYS A 120 9.14 -10.31 -11.92
CA LYS A 120 8.32 -11.48 -12.24
C LYS A 120 8.84 -12.22 -13.45
N LYS A 121 8.55 -13.53 -13.50
CA LYS A 121 8.92 -14.43 -14.61
C LYS A 121 8.30 -14.08 -15.97
N ASP A 122 7.24 -13.28 -15.97
CA ASP A 122 6.53 -12.79 -17.15
C ASP A 122 7.06 -11.43 -17.66
N GLY A 123 8.13 -10.89 -17.05
CA GLY A 123 8.68 -9.57 -17.37
C GLY A 123 7.93 -8.41 -16.70
N GLY A 124 6.90 -8.69 -15.90
CA GLY A 124 6.31 -7.73 -14.98
C GLY A 124 7.14 -7.55 -13.71
N LEU A 125 6.63 -6.73 -12.80
CA LEU A 125 7.27 -6.39 -11.53
C LEU A 125 6.22 -6.35 -10.41
N LEU A 126 6.59 -6.86 -9.24
CA LEU A 126 5.74 -6.90 -8.05
C LEU A 126 6.32 -5.99 -6.96
N ILE A 127 5.53 -5.01 -6.52
CA ILE A 127 5.88 -4.12 -5.42
C ILE A 127 5.05 -4.48 -4.21
N THR A 128 5.70 -4.67 -3.07
CA THR A 128 5.03 -4.92 -1.78
C THR A 128 5.10 -3.68 -0.89
N THR A 129 4.06 -3.43 -0.10
CA THR A 129 3.96 -2.23 0.75
C THR A 129 3.47 -2.56 2.16
N THR A 130 3.94 -1.77 3.14
CA THR A 130 3.53 -1.87 4.55
C THR A 130 2.12 -1.37 4.83
N ASP A 131 1.51 -0.67 3.87
CA ASP A 131 0.20 -0.03 3.99
C ASP A 131 -0.61 -0.21 2.68
N PRO A 132 -1.91 -0.56 2.75
CA PRO A 132 -2.74 -0.75 1.56
C PRO A 132 -3.00 0.55 0.78
N HIS A 133 -3.09 1.70 1.47
CA HIS A 133 -3.37 2.98 0.82
C HIS A 133 -2.16 3.48 0.01
N LEU A 134 -0.92 3.12 0.39
CA LEU A 134 0.25 3.36 -0.44
C LEU A 134 0.17 2.60 -1.78
N ALA A 135 -0.13 1.29 -1.76
CA ALA A 135 -0.27 0.51 -2.99
C ALA A 135 -1.38 1.07 -3.90
N ARG A 136 -2.52 1.48 -3.30
CA ARG A 136 -3.59 2.20 -4.01
C ARG A 136 -3.07 3.50 -4.64
N GLY A 137 -2.46 4.38 -3.85
CA GLY A 137 -2.04 5.72 -4.29
C GLY A 137 -0.98 5.67 -5.40
N ILE A 138 -0.09 4.67 -5.38
CA ILE A 138 0.84 4.41 -6.48
C ILE A 138 0.08 3.98 -7.75
N GLY A 139 -0.87 3.03 -7.65
CA GLY A 139 -1.67 2.58 -8.79
C GLY A 139 -2.53 3.68 -9.40
N GLU A 140 -3.16 4.51 -8.57
CA GLU A 140 -3.93 5.68 -9.00
C GLU A 140 -3.03 6.73 -9.68
N ALA A 141 -1.83 6.98 -9.15
CA ALA A 141 -0.86 7.88 -9.78
C ALA A 141 -0.35 7.37 -11.14
N LEU A 142 -0.11 6.05 -11.27
CA LEU A 142 0.28 5.43 -12.53
C LEU A 142 -0.82 5.56 -13.59
N HIS A 143 -2.07 5.24 -13.22
CA HIS A 143 -3.20 5.38 -14.14
C HIS A 143 -3.46 6.84 -14.53
N HIS A 144 -3.28 7.79 -13.59
CA HIS A 144 -3.40 9.21 -13.92
C HIS A 144 -2.30 9.68 -14.89
N ALA A 145 -1.04 9.28 -14.68
CA ALA A 145 0.09 9.71 -15.50
C ALA A 145 0.17 9.03 -16.87
N TYR A 146 -0.15 7.74 -16.94
CA TYR A 146 0.11 6.88 -18.11
C TYR A 146 -1.12 6.16 -18.66
N GLN A 147 -2.32 6.35 -18.09
CA GLN A 147 -3.54 5.60 -18.45
C GLN A 147 -3.38 4.09 -18.19
N GLY A 148 -3.73 3.20 -19.12
CA GLY A 148 -3.69 1.74 -18.92
C GLY A 148 -4.81 1.20 -18.03
N GLU A 149 -4.89 -0.12 -17.90
CA GLU A 149 -5.93 -0.79 -17.10
C GLU A 149 -5.51 -0.88 -15.62
N LEU A 150 -6.31 -0.31 -14.72
CA LEU A 150 -6.11 -0.38 -13.27
C LEU A 150 -7.23 -1.20 -12.60
N LYS A 151 -6.85 -2.23 -11.83
CA LYS A 151 -7.77 -3.09 -11.07
C LYS A 151 -7.38 -3.17 -9.60
N PHE A 152 -8.39 -3.30 -8.73
CA PHE A 152 -8.23 -3.46 -7.29
C PHE A 152 -8.96 -4.70 -6.78
N HIS A 153 -8.30 -5.49 -5.95
CA HIS A 153 -8.86 -6.65 -5.27
C HIS A 153 -8.61 -6.54 -3.76
N TYR A 154 -9.69 -6.41 -2.99
CA TYR A 154 -9.63 -6.26 -1.53
C TYR A 154 -9.88 -7.60 -0.85
N ASN A 155 -8.97 -8.04 0.03
CA ASN A 155 -9.30 -9.01 1.04
C ASN A 155 -9.55 -8.28 2.37
N LYS A 156 -10.83 -8.21 2.78
CA LYS A 156 -11.25 -7.52 4.01
C LYS A 156 -10.79 -8.24 5.27
N GLU A 157 -10.71 -9.58 5.25
CA GLU A 157 -10.33 -10.40 6.41
C GLU A 157 -8.84 -10.25 6.75
N GLU A 158 -7.99 -10.12 5.73
CA GLU A 158 -6.53 -9.95 5.86
C GLU A 158 -6.09 -8.47 5.94
N ASN A 159 -7.03 -7.50 5.87
CA ASN A 159 -6.74 -6.07 5.68
C ASN A 159 -5.76 -5.80 4.50
N LEU A 160 -5.92 -6.54 3.40
CA LEU A 160 -4.94 -6.65 2.31
C LEU A 160 -5.51 -6.14 0.98
N LEU A 161 -4.72 -5.33 0.26
CA LEU A 161 -5.05 -4.86 -1.08
C LEU A 161 -4.09 -5.43 -2.13
N ARG A 162 -4.64 -6.00 -3.21
CA ARG A 162 -3.89 -6.30 -4.44
C ARG A 162 -4.32 -5.35 -5.55
N VAL A 163 -3.38 -4.56 -6.05
CA VAL A 163 -3.53 -3.67 -7.20
C VAL A 163 -2.83 -4.29 -8.39
N SER A 164 -3.41 -4.20 -9.57
CA SER A 164 -2.73 -4.54 -10.83
C SER A 164 -2.92 -3.41 -11.82
N TRP A 165 -1.82 -2.94 -12.39
CA TRP A 165 -1.79 -1.96 -13.47
C TRP A 165 -1.15 -2.59 -14.70
N THR A 166 -1.83 -2.52 -15.84
CA THR A 166 -1.38 -3.11 -17.12
C THR A 166 -1.39 -2.09 -18.24
N HIS A 167 -0.24 -1.93 -18.90
CA HIS A 167 -0.09 -1.11 -20.10
C HIS A 167 1.08 -1.58 -20.97
#